data_AF-A0AA35XAR8-F1
#
_entry.id   AF-A0AA35XAR8-F1
#
_cell.length_a   1.000
_cell.length_b   1.000
_cell.length_c   1.000
_cell.angle_alpha   90.00
_cell.angle_beta   90.00
_cell.angle_gamma   90.00
#
_symmetry.space_group_name_H-M   'P 1'
#
loop_
_entity.id
_entity.type
_entity.pdbx_description
1 polymer ?
#
loop_
_entity_poly.entity_id
_entity_poly.type
_entity_poly.pdbx_seq_one_letter_code
_entity_poly.pdbx_strand_id
1 'polypeptide(L)' 'MTAGLEAKLCLAVGARVMLRRNIDTKAGLVNGAIGTVLSIAAQHVTVQFDNVPAPCKIDKPMQLPSTSVRVCH' A
#
# COMPACT_ATOMS: atom_id res chain seq x y z
N MET A 1 -12.70 -20.91 -16.82
CA MET A 1 -11.36 -20.98 -16.21
C MET A 1 -10.78 -19.57 -16.19
N THR A 2 -10.98 -18.83 -15.10
CA THR A 2 -10.37 -17.49 -14.98
C THR A 2 -8.99 -17.67 -14.38
N ALA A 3 -7.94 -17.36 -15.15
CA ALA A 3 -6.58 -17.42 -14.65
C ALA A 3 -6.42 -16.40 -13.51
N GLY A 4 -6.41 -16.89 -12.28
CA GLY A 4 -6.15 -16.10 -11.08
C GLY A 4 -4.70 -15.67 -11.08
N LEU A 5 -4.38 -14.63 -11.85
CA LEU A 5 -3.07 -13.99 -11.82
C LEU A 5 -2.95 -13.32 -10.45
N GLU A 6 -2.42 -14.07 -9.47
CA GLU A 6 -1.98 -13.55 -8.18
C GLU A 6 -0.84 -12.57 -8.44
N ALA A 7 -1.22 -11.33 -8.77
CA ALA A 7 -0.32 -10.25 -9.06
C ALA A 7 0.44 -9.92 -7.78
N LYS A 8 1.59 -10.57 -7.66
CA LYS A 8 2.54 -10.49 -6.55
C LYS A 8 3.18 -9.12 -6.59
N LEU A 9 2.59 -8.17 -5.87
CA LEU A 9 2.98 -6.77 -5.93
C LEU A 9 4.36 -6.60 -5.27
N CYS A 10 5.42 -6.62 -6.09
CA CYS A 10 6.79 -6.40 -5.66
C CYS A 10 6.97 -4.94 -5.22
N LEU A 11 6.65 -4.69 -3.95
CA LEU A 11 6.94 -3.43 -3.27
C LEU A 11 8.45 -3.31 -3.05
N ALA A 12 9.01 -2.15 -3.34
CA ALA A 12 10.38 -1.78 -3.03
C ALA A 12 10.38 -0.52 -2.16
N VAL A 13 11.43 -0.32 -1.36
CA VAL A 13 11.63 0.96 -0.66
C VAL A 13 11.87 2.06 -1.69
N GLY A 14 11.23 3.23 -1.50
CA GLY A 14 11.17 4.30 -2.50
C GLY A 14 10.06 4.15 -3.55
N ALA A 15 9.37 3.01 -3.64
CA ALA A 15 8.27 2.84 -4.59
C ALA A 15 7.08 3.75 -4.23
N ARG A 16 6.50 4.40 -5.24
CA ARG A 16 5.25 5.17 -5.09
C ARG A 16 4.05 4.24 -5.13
N VAL A 17 3.20 4.36 -4.12
CA VAL A 17 2.05 3.48 -3.90
C VAL A 17 0.77 4.30 -3.77
N MET A 18 -0.30 3.82 -4.39
CA MET A 18 -1.66 4.38 -4.26
C MET A 18 -2.57 3.36 -3.57
N LEU A 19 -3.26 3.79 -2.50
CA LEU A 19 -4.29 2.99 -1.85
C LEU A 19 -5.47 2.77 -2.80
N ARG A 20 -5.92 1.51 -2.92
CA ARG A 20 -7.13 1.12 -3.69
C ARG A 20 -8.36 0.91 -2.82
N ARG A 21 -8.21 1.04 -1.50
CA ARG A 21 -9.23 0.87 -0.45
C ARG A 21 -8.92 1.86 0.67
N ASN A 22 -9.96 2.32 1.36
CA ASN A 22 -9.78 3.13 2.57
C ASN A 22 -9.15 2.25 3.65
N ILE A 23 -8.09 2.73 4.29
CA ILE A 23 -7.49 2.11 5.49
C ILE A 23 -8.02 2.82 6.74
N ASP A 24 -7.89 4.15 6.78
CA ASP A 24 -8.43 4.97 7.85
C ASP A 24 -8.89 6.33 7.27
N THR A 25 -10.20 6.58 7.32
CA THR A 25 -10.78 7.80 6.76
C THR A 25 -10.61 9.04 7.65
N LYS A 26 -10.25 8.88 8.94
CA LYS A 26 -9.98 10.00 9.86
C LYS A 26 -8.55 10.52 9.71
N ALA A 27 -7.60 9.62 9.47
CA ALA A 27 -6.20 9.95 9.16
C ALA A 27 -5.97 10.32 7.68
N GLY A 28 -7.02 10.37 6.84
CA GLY A 28 -6.90 10.71 5.43
C GLY A 28 -6.30 9.60 4.54
N LEU A 29 -6.24 8.35 5.04
CA LEU A 29 -5.80 7.16 4.29
C LEU A 29 -6.95 6.58 3.46
N VAL A 30 -7.43 7.38 2.51
CA VAL A 30 -8.54 7.07 1.61
C VAL A 30 -8.07 6.39 0.32
N ASN A 31 -9.00 5.75 -0.41
CA ASN A 31 -8.78 5.30 -1.78
C ASN A 31 -8.31 6.47 -2.66
N GLY A 32 -7.24 6.27 -3.43
CA GLY A 32 -6.56 7.32 -4.18
C GLY A 32 -5.42 8.03 -3.44
N ALA A 33 -5.26 7.85 -2.12
CA ALA A 33 -4.14 8.44 -1.38
C ALA A 33 -2.81 7.85 -1.87
N ILE A 34 -1.88 8.73 -2.24
CA ILE A 34 -0.55 8.39 -2.75
C ILE A 34 0.50 8.57 -1.64
N GLY A 35 1.43 7.63 -1.53
CA GLY A 35 2.57 7.70 -0.63
C GLY A 35 3.81 7.01 -1.19
N THR A 36 4.90 7.08 -0.43
CA THR A 36 6.18 6.45 -0.73
C THR A 36 6.47 5.38 0.34
N VAL A 37 6.84 4.18 -0.10
CA VAL A 37 7.25 3.09 0.80
C VAL A 37 8.57 3.46 1.46
N LEU A 38 8.59 3.66 2.78
CA LEU A 38 9.80 3.92 3.56
C LEU A 38 10.50 2.63 4.00
N SER A 39 9.73 1.58 4.32
CA SER A 39 10.27 0.32 4.83
C SER A 39 9.29 -0.82 4.64
N ILE A 40 9.80 -2.04 4.50
CA ILE A 40 9.04 -3.27 4.27
C ILE A 40 9.50 -4.29 5.31
N ALA A 41 8.59 -4.77 6.15
CA ALA A 41 8.88 -5.74 7.21
C ALA A 41 7.97 -6.98 7.09
N ALA A 42 8.39 -8.07 7.76
CA ALA A 42 7.73 -9.38 7.73
C ALA A 42 6.21 -9.37 8.00
N GLN A 43 5.71 -8.36 8.73
CA GLN A 43 4.29 -8.21 9.11
C GLN A 43 3.67 -6.84 8.75
N HIS A 44 4.42 -5.87 8.23
CA HIS A 44 3.85 -4.55 7.87
C HIS A 44 4.73 -3.79 6.87
N VAL A 45 4.10 -2.91 6.11
CA VAL A 45 4.76 -1.95 5.20
C VAL A 45 4.57 -0.54 5.76
N THR A 46 5.67 0.19 5.95
CA THR A 46 5.63 1.58 6.38
C THR A 46 5.61 2.48 5.16
N VAL A 47 4.54 3.27 5.02
CA VAL A 47 4.32 4.20 3.88
C VAL A 47 4.12 5.60 4.42
N GLN A 48 4.88 6.56 3.92
CA GLN A 48 4.63 7.98 4.16
C GLN A 48 3.70 8.49 3.06
N PHE A 49 2.50 8.91 3.44
CA PHE A 49 1.50 9.45 2.52
C PHE A 49 1.67 10.97 2.38
N ASP A 50 1.50 11.49 1.17
CA ASP A 50 1.65 12.93 0.90
C ASP A 50 0.63 13.76 1.72
N ASN A 51 -0.56 13.19 1.90
CA ASN A 51 -1.66 13.75 2.68
C ASN A 51 -1.53 13.57 4.21
N VAL A 52 -0.46 12.92 4.72
CA VAL A 52 -0.33 12.56 6.15
C VAL A 52 1.11 12.78 6.65
N PRO A 53 1.35 13.72 7.60
CA PRO A 53 2.71 14.07 8.01
C PRO A 53 3.44 12.97 8.80
N ALA A 54 2.71 11.96 9.29
CA ALA A 54 3.27 10.81 10.00
C ALA A 54 3.29 9.55 9.11
N PRO A 55 4.37 8.75 9.11
CA PRO A 55 4.42 7.53 8.31
C PRO A 55 3.49 6.45 8.87
N CYS A 56 2.60 5.93 8.02
CA CYS A 56 1.58 4.97 8.41
C CYS A 56 2.06 3.53 8.21
N LYS A 57 1.83 2.67 9.21
CA LYS A 57 2.08 1.24 9.11
C LYS A 57 0.84 0.54 8.56
N ILE A 58 0.96 0.03 7.34
CA ILE A 58 -0.03 -0.84 6.72
C ILE A 58 0.32 -2.26 7.16
N ASP A 59 -0.47 -2.85 8.05
CA ASP A 59 -0.34 -4.29 8.33
C ASP A 59 -0.50 -5.08 7.03
N LYS A 60 0.36 -6.08 6.81
CA LYS A 60 0.29 -6.91 5.61
C LYS A 60 -0.58 -8.14 5.92
N PRO A 61 -1.87 -8.18 5.50
CA PRO A 61 -2.54 -9.46 5.32
C PRO A 61 -1.60 -10.39 4.55
N MET A 62 -1.57 -11.67 4.94
CA MET A 62 -0.44 -12.57 4.65
C MET A 62 -0.02 -12.61 3.17
N GLN A 63 -0.96 -12.36 2.27
CA GLN A 63 -0.72 -11.88 0.91
C GLN A 63 -1.38 -10.51 0.75
N LEU A 64 -0.62 -9.45 0.43
CA LEU A 64 -1.21 -8.15 0.10
C LEU A 64 -1.77 -8.25 -1.33
N PRO A 65 -3.10 -8.28 -1.54
CA PRO A 65 -3.61 -8.44 -2.90
C PRO A 65 -3.33 -7.17 -3.69
N SER A 66 -2.96 -7.29 -4.97
CA SER A 66 -2.86 -6.15 -5.90
C SER A 66 -4.17 -5.34 -6.02
N THR A 67 -5.28 -5.86 -5.47
CA THR A 67 -6.58 -5.18 -5.30
C THR A 67 -6.58 -4.14 -4.17
N SER A 68 -5.56 -4.08 -3.30
CA SER A 68 -5.47 -3.11 -2.18
C SER A 68 -4.49 -1.96 -2.44
N VAL A 69 -3.43 -2.16 -3.24
CA VAL A 69 -2.44 -1.12 -3.58
C VAL A 69 -2.07 -1.20 -5.07
N ARG A 70 -1.88 -0.06 -5.74
CA ARG A 70 -1.16 0.02 -7.02
C ARG A 70 0.23 0.61 -6.77
N VAL A 71 1.24 0.08 -7.46
CA VAL A 71 2.49 0.82 -7.69
C VAL A 71 2.26 1.78 -8.87
N CYS A 72 2.69 3.02 -8.73
CA CYS A 72 2.74 3.98 -9.82
C CYS A 72 4.16 4.03 -10.38
N HIS A 73 4.28 3.88 -11.69
CA HIS A 73 5.50 4.00 -12.48
C HIS A 73 5.49 5.36 -13.22
#